data_AF-A0A7U9ST16-F1
#
_entry.id   AF-A0A7U9ST16-F1
#
_cell.length_a   1.000
_cell.length_b   1.000
_cell.length_c   1.000
_cell.angle_alpha   90.00
_cell.angle_beta   90.00
_cell.angle_gamma   90.00
#
_symmetry.space_group_name_H-M   'P 1'
#
loop_
_entity.id
_entity.type
_entity.pdbx_description
1 polymer ?
#
loop_
_entity_poly.entity_id
_entity_poly.type
_entity_poly.pdbx_seq_one_letter_code
_entity_poly.pdbx_strand_id
1 'polypeptide(L)'
;MRDWLDSIEARTKTQAKYDKKNTVGFYMKLNIHTDKDIIHWLWSQPSKQGSIKRLIREEIARNSVENTVQDSRPVRKQQNN
;
A
#
# COMPACT_ATOMS: atom_id res chain seq x y z
N MET A 1 34.19 -7.19 24.47
CA MET A 1 33.95 -6.72 23.08
C MET A 1 33.18 -7.73 22.22
N ARG A 2 33.10 -9.02 22.61
CA ARG A 2 32.30 -10.06 21.91
C ARG A 2 30.80 -9.96 22.23
N ASP A 3 30.45 -9.65 23.47
CA ASP A 3 29.05 -9.53 23.93
C ASP A 3 28.21 -8.50 23.17
N TRP A 4 28.84 -7.41 22.70
CA TRP A 4 28.14 -6.38 21.91
C TRP A 4 27.77 -6.87 20.51
N LEU A 5 28.66 -7.64 19.87
CA LEU A 5 28.41 -8.24 18.55
C LEU A 5 27.28 -9.28 18.63
N ASP A 6 27.31 -10.15 19.65
CA ASP A 6 26.27 -11.15 19.88
C ASP A 6 24.88 -10.51 20.10
N SER A 7 24.84 -9.37 20.79
CA SER A 7 23.60 -8.61 21.00
C SER A 7 23.03 -8.02 19.70
N ILE A 8 23.89 -7.58 18.78
CA ILE A 8 23.48 -7.05 17.47
C ILE A 8 22.94 -8.18 16.60
N GLU A 9 23.61 -9.33 16.58
CA GLU A 9 23.14 -10.48 15.83
C GLU A 9 21.78 -10.98 16.33
N ALA A 10 21.60 -11.06 17.65
CA ALA A 10 20.33 -11.45 18.25
C ALA A 10 19.18 -10.49 17.88
N ARG A 11 19.43 -9.17 17.90
CA ARG A 11 18.47 -8.15 17.46
C ARG A 11 18.13 -8.28 15.99
N THR A 12 19.13 -8.50 15.13
CA THR A 12 18.95 -8.66 13.69
C THR A 12 18.11 -9.90 13.36
N LYS A 13 18.39 -11.04 13.99
CA LYS A 13 17.61 -12.28 13.84
C LYS A 13 16.16 -12.10 14.29
N THR A 14 15.95 -11.35 15.37
CA THR A 14 14.61 -11.06 15.89
C THR A 14 13.83 -10.15 14.95
N GLN A 15 14.46 -9.10 14.44
CA GLN A 15 13.87 -8.19 13.45
C GLN A 15 13.50 -8.94 12.17
N ALA A 16 14.38 -9.79 11.65
CA ALA A 16 14.11 -10.59 10.46
C ALA A 16 12.90 -11.53 10.65
N LYS A 17 12.74 -12.13 11.83
CA LYS A 17 11.56 -12.95 12.16
C LYS A 17 10.28 -12.11 12.17
N TYR A 18 10.33 -10.90 12.75
CA TYR A 18 9.21 -9.98 12.76
C TYR A 18 8.82 -9.55 11.34
N ASP A 19 9.80 -9.15 10.53
CA ASP A 19 9.56 -8.69 9.16
C ASP A 19 8.95 -9.81 8.31
N LYS A 20 9.48 -11.04 8.41
CA LYS A 20 8.93 -12.22 7.71
C LYS A 20 7.48 -12.51 8.10
N LYS A 21 7.09 -12.27 9.35
CA LYS A 21 5.74 -12.55 9.84
C LYS A 21 4.73 -11.45 9.50
N ASN A 22 5.17 -10.19 9.51
CA ASN A 22 4.27 -9.04 9.49
C ASN A 22 4.32 -8.21 8.20
N THR A 23 5.20 -8.56 7.26
CA THR A 23 5.35 -7.81 6.01
C THR A 23 5.16 -8.70 4.80
N VAL A 24 4.51 -8.14 3.78
CA VAL A 24 4.42 -8.73 2.44
C VAL A 24 4.99 -7.69 1.49
N GLY A 25 5.97 -8.11 0.69
CA GLY A 25 6.49 -7.32 -0.43
C GLY A 25 5.77 -7.68 -1.71
N PHE A 26 5.41 -6.69 -2.50
CA PHE A 26 4.97 -6.90 -3.88
C PHE A 26 5.91 -6.15 -4.83
N TYR A 27 6.05 -6.68 -6.03
CA TYR A 27 6.85 -6.07 -7.08
C TYR A 27 5.93 -5.43 -8.11
N MET A 28 6.27 -4.21 -8.53
CA MET A 28 5.58 -3.47 -9.58
C MET A 28 6.59 -3.03 -10.63
N LYS A 29 6.36 -3.42 -11.89
CA LYS A 29 7.17 -3.00 -13.02
C LYS A 29 6.69 -1.64 -13.51
N LEU A 30 7.60 -0.69 -13.63
CA LEU A 30 7.37 0.62 -14.25
C LEU A 30 8.25 0.74 -15.49
N ASN A 31 7.69 1.31 -16.56
CA ASN A 31 8.40 1.59 -17.79
C ASN A 31 9.08 2.96 -17.68
N ILE A 32 10.40 2.99 -17.92
CA ILE A 32 11.22 4.19 -17.79
C ILE A 32 10.84 5.32 -18.77
N HIS A 33 10.15 5.00 -19.88
CA HIS A 33 9.73 5.95 -20.90
C HIS A 33 8.30 6.44 -20.69
N THR A 34 7.34 5.54 -20.44
CA THR A 34 5.92 5.90 -20.32
C THR A 34 5.54 6.33 -18.91
N ASP A 35 6.16 5.74 -17.89
CA ASP A 35 5.81 5.96 -16.48
C ASP A 35 6.82 6.88 -15.81
N LYS A 36 7.47 7.74 -16.61
CA LYS A 36 8.54 8.62 -16.17
C LYS A 36 8.04 9.54 -15.05
N ASP A 37 6.86 10.10 -15.21
CA ASP A 37 6.18 10.93 -14.21
C ASP A 37 5.98 10.19 -12.87
N ILE A 38 5.51 8.95 -12.90
CA ILE A 38 5.34 8.10 -11.71
C ILE A 38 6.68 7.85 -11.03
N ILE A 39 7.72 7.52 -11.81
CA ILE A 39 9.07 7.28 -11.29
C ILE A 39 9.62 8.55 -10.60
N HIS A 40 9.47 9.71 -11.25
CA HIS A 40 9.95 10.99 -10.69
C HIS A 40 9.17 11.37 -9.43
N TRP A 41 7.85 11.18 -9.44
CA TRP A 41 7.01 11.41 -8.27
C TRP A 41 7.40 10.48 -7.11
N LEU A 42 7.67 9.19 -7.36
CA LEU A 42 8.13 8.25 -6.33
C LEU A 42 9.49 8.65 -5.74
N TRP A 43 10.39 9.19 -6.56
CA TRP A 43 11.71 9.62 -6.10
C TRP A 43 11.67 10.88 -5.24
N SER A 44 10.70 11.76 -5.46
CA SER A 44 10.54 12.97 -4.62
C SER A 44 9.89 12.71 -3.26
N GLN A 45 9.36 11.51 -3.01
CA GLN A 45 8.69 11.20 -1.74
C GLN A 45 9.69 10.98 -0.58
N PRO A 46 9.43 11.54 0.62
CA PRO A 46 10.21 11.24 1.83
C PRO A 46 10.23 9.75 2.18
N SER A 47 9.11 9.06 1.94
CA SER A 47 8.99 7.61 2.07
C SER A 47 8.11 7.06 0.96
N LYS A 48 8.72 6.32 0.02
CA LYS A 48 8.02 5.66 -1.10
C LYS A 48 6.88 4.76 -0.60
N GLN A 49 7.18 3.91 0.38
CA GLN A 49 6.19 3.04 0.99
C GLN A 49 5.09 3.82 1.71
N GLY A 50 5.44 4.88 2.44
CA GLY A 50 4.47 5.72 3.15
C GLY A 50 3.48 6.37 2.19
N SER A 51 3.99 7.02 1.15
CA SER A 51 3.18 7.72 0.14
C SER A 51 2.28 6.74 -0.62
N ILE A 52 2.79 5.58 -1.05
CA ILE A 52 1.98 4.55 -1.72
C ILE A 52 0.88 4.03 -0.78
N LYS A 53 1.21 3.68 0.47
CA LYS A 53 0.22 3.17 1.45
C LYS A 53 -0.87 4.19 1.72
N ARG A 54 -0.57 5.49 1.74
CA ARG A 54 -1.57 6.55 1.90
C ARG A 54 -2.55 6.55 0.73
N LEU A 55 -2.05 6.58 -0.51
CA LEU A 55 -2.89 6.58 -1.72
C LEU A 55 -3.78 5.34 -1.80
N ILE A 56 -3.24 4.15 -1.49
CA ILE A 56 -4.02 2.90 -1.47
C ILE A 56 -5.15 2.97 -0.43
N ARG A 57 -4.89 3.49 0.78
CA ARG A 57 -5.93 3.63 1.82
C ARG A 57 -7.01 4.61 1.43
N GLU A 58 -6.65 5.73 0.81
CA GLU A 58 -7.61 6.71 0.28
C GLU A 58 -8.49 6.08 -0.80
N GLU A 59 -7.93 5.25 -1.67
CA GLU A 59 -8.68 4.53 -2.71
C GLU A 59 -9.63 3.48 -2.13
N ILE A 60 -9.18 2.69 -1.14
CA ILE A 60 -10.05 1.75 -0.42
C ILE A 60 -11.21 2.50 0.24
N ALA A 61 -10.94 3.64 0.87
CA ALA A 61 -11.97 4.46 1.50
C ALA A 61 -12.99 4.98 0.48
N ARG A 62 -12.55 5.51 -0.67
CA ARG A 62 -13.44 5.94 -1.77
C ARG A 62 -14.36 4.81 -2.24
N ASN A 63 -13.79 3.64 -2.52
CA ASN A 63 -14.55 2.49 -3.01
C ASN A 63 -15.55 1.96 -1.96
N SER A 64 -15.19 1.99 -0.67
CA SER A 64 -16.13 1.61 0.38
C SER A 64 -17.35 2.52 0.45
N VAL A 65 -17.16 3.83 0.23
CA VAL A 65 -18.25 4.81 0.20
C VAL A 65 -19.12 4.63 -1.05
N GLU A 66 -18.52 4.44 -2.23
CA GLU A 66 -19.28 4.26 -3.47
C GLU A 66 -20.17 3.02 -3.46
N ASN A 67 -19.69 1.91 -2.89
CA ASN A 67 -20.48 0.68 -2.74
C ASN A 67 -21.72 0.92 -1.86
N THR A 68 -21.58 1.64 -0.74
CA THR A 68 -22.73 1.97 0.11
C THR A 68 -23.76 2.88 -0.57
N VAL A 69 -23.30 3.77 -1.46
CA VAL A 69 -24.17 4.67 -2.21
C VAL A 69 -24.91 3.93 -3.32
N GLN A 70 -24.29 2.94 -3.97
CA GLN A 70 -24.95 2.11 -5.01
C GLN A 70 -26.05 1.24 -4.42
N ASP A 71 -25.82 0.62 -3.26
CA ASP A 71 -26.81 -0.20 -2.56
C ASP A 71 -28.01 0.61 -2.04
N SER A 72 -27.81 1.91 -1.83
CA SER A 72 -28.85 2.83 -1.33
C SER A 72 -29.69 3.48 -2.43
N ARG A 73 -29.39 3.26 -3.73
CA ARG A 73 -30.16 3.87 -4.82
C ARG A 73 -31.52 3.17 -4.97
N PRO A 74 -32.65 3.89 -4.89
CA PRO A 74 -33.95 3.28 -5.10
C PRO A 74 -34.04 2.77 -6.54
N VAL A 75 -34.35 1.48 -6.69
CA VAL A 75 -34.64 0.85 -7.98
C VAL A 75 -35.77 1.62 -8.64
N ARG A 76 -35.48 2.36 -9.72
CA ARG A 76 -36.52 2.97 -10.57
C ARG A 76 -37.37 1.83 -11.14
N LYS A 77 -38.55 1.62 -10.55
CA LYS A 77 -39.59 0.78 -11.15
C LYS A 77 -39.96 1.43 -12.48
N GLN A 78 -39.59 0.80 -13.59
CA GLN A 78 -40.12 1.15 -14.90
C GLN A 78 -41.63 0.92 -14.86
N GLN A 79 -42.40 2.01 -14.87
CA GLN A 79 -43.82 1.97 -15.18
C GLN A 79 -43.91 1.74 -16.69
N ASN A 80 -44.13 0.48 -17.06
CA ASN A 80 -44.51 0.13 -18.42
C ASN A 80 -45.98 0.51 -18.58
N ASN A 81 -46.27 1.39 -19.53
CA ASN A 81 -47.61 1.75 -19.99
C ASN A 81 -47.78 1.28 -21.42
#